data_AF-A0A954XSP9-F1
#
_entry.id   AF-A0A954XSP9-F1
#
_cell.length_a   1.000
_cell.length_b   1.000
_cell.length_c   1.000
_cell.angle_alpha   90.00
_cell.angle_beta   90.00
_cell.angle_gamma   90.00
#
_symmetry.space_group_name_H-M   'P 1'
#
loop_
_entity.id
_entity.type
_entity.pdbx_description
1 polymer ?
#
loop_
_entity_poly.entity_id
_entity_poly.type
_entity_poly.pdbx_seq_one_letter_code
_entity_poly.pdbx_strand_id
1 'polypeptide(L)'
;MGQTQTAFLVEFSAHFDADLSVPPRWFGGQGKSNTARLETHRAGRRGNIYNSSERFELGDLTANINGHKVVIEFESKQIPIQNLLKYWPYLRGELSTKPDSPVIICHFSDWWSYGINRDLWEWTLSQIQRDHTCIVPIQGKQFDHGGSDIQARQHSIREAVQWVKQRCAV
;
A
#
# COMPACT_ATOMS: atom_id res chain seq x y z
N MET A 1 -17.28 -7.00 -3.69
CA MET A 1 -16.03 -6.44 -3.14
C MET A 1 -15.45 -5.36 -4.05
N GLY A 2 -15.37 -5.53 -5.37
CA GLY A 2 -14.76 -4.53 -6.27
C GLY A 2 -15.39 -3.12 -6.27
N GLN A 3 -16.72 -2.98 -6.18
CA GLN A 3 -17.36 -1.65 -6.27
C GLN A 3 -17.00 -0.70 -5.11
N THR A 4 -16.91 -1.21 -3.87
CA THR A 4 -16.60 -0.38 -2.69
C THR A 4 -15.15 0.11 -2.73
N GLN A 5 -14.22 -0.77 -3.11
CA GLN A 5 -12.82 -0.42 -3.29
C GLN A 5 -12.65 0.60 -4.41
N THR A 6 -13.21 0.35 -5.61
CA THR A 6 -13.12 1.31 -6.73
C THR A 6 -13.69 2.68 -6.35
N ALA A 7 -14.85 2.74 -5.69
CA ALA A 7 -15.43 4.00 -5.24
C ALA A 7 -14.54 4.73 -4.23
N PHE A 8 -13.97 3.99 -3.25
CA PHE A 8 -13.02 4.56 -2.29
C PHE A 8 -11.80 5.16 -2.98
N LEU A 9 -11.18 4.42 -3.91
CA LEU A 9 -9.97 4.85 -4.59
C LEU A 9 -10.21 6.09 -5.46
N VAL A 10 -11.37 6.20 -6.11
CA VAL A 10 -11.79 7.40 -6.85
C VAL A 10 -11.99 8.59 -5.91
N GLU A 11 -12.66 8.38 -4.76
CA GLU A 11 -12.86 9.43 -3.76
C GLU A 11 -11.51 9.90 -3.18
N PHE A 12 -10.59 8.97 -2.89
CA PHE A 12 -9.26 9.28 -2.39
C PHE A 12 -8.46 10.12 -3.39
N SER A 13 -8.38 9.71 -4.66
CA SER A 13 -7.63 10.45 -5.68
C SER A 13 -8.19 11.85 -5.87
N ALA A 14 -9.52 12.00 -5.90
CA ALA A 14 -10.16 13.30 -6.04
C ALA A 14 -9.84 14.25 -4.88
N HIS A 15 -9.86 13.74 -3.64
CA HIS A 15 -9.46 14.53 -2.47
C HIS A 15 -7.98 14.92 -2.49
N PHE A 16 -7.12 14.01 -2.91
CA PHE A 16 -5.68 14.27 -2.98
C PHE A 16 -5.35 15.31 -4.08
N ASP A 17 -6.01 15.20 -5.23
CA ASP A 17 -5.82 16.09 -6.39
C ASP A 17 -6.33 17.51 -6.11
N ALA A 18 -7.43 17.65 -5.36
CA ALA A 18 -7.96 18.96 -4.97
C ALA A 18 -7.02 19.76 -4.06
N ASP A 19 -6.19 19.07 -3.28
CA ASP A 19 -5.30 19.67 -2.28
C ASP A 19 -3.88 19.96 -2.81
N LEU A 20 -3.61 19.69 -4.10
CA LEU A 20 -2.33 19.92 -4.75
C LEU A 20 -2.42 20.79 -6.00
N SER A 21 -1.45 21.69 -6.18
CA SER A 21 -1.38 22.55 -7.37
C SER A 21 -1.09 21.78 -8.66
N VAL A 22 -0.47 20.61 -8.56
CA VAL A 22 -0.24 19.67 -9.68
C VAL A 22 -0.69 18.28 -9.22
N PRO A 23 -1.78 17.74 -9.80
CA PRO A 23 -2.28 16.43 -9.40
C PRO A 23 -1.31 15.33 -9.84
N PRO A 24 -0.95 14.39 -8.94
CA PRO A 24 -0.10 13.27 -9.29
C PRO A 24 -0.81 12.31 -10.23
N ARG A 25 -0.05 11.64 -11.09
CA ARG A 25 -0.59 10.55 -11.91
C ARG A 25 -0.71 9.29 -11.06
N TRP A 26 -1.93 8.95 -10.69
CA TRP A 26 -2.24 7.68 -10.02
C TRP A 26 -2.19 6.50 -11.00
N PHE A 27 -1.57 5.41 -10.55
CA PHE A 27 -1.52 4.12 -11.23
C PHE A 27 -2.13 3.07 -10.31
N GLY A 28 -3.11 2.30 -10.78
CA GLY A 28 -3.76 1.26 -10.00
C GLY A 28 -5.00 0.68 -10.68
N GLY A 29 -5.65 -0.29 -10.03
CA GLY A 29 -6.76 -1.06 -10.59
C GLY A 29 -6.29 -2.09 -11.62
N GLN A 30 -6.13 -3.35 -11.18
CA GLN A 30 -5.84 -4.54 -12.01
C GLN A 30 -5.06 -4.25 -13.30
N GLY A 31 -3.78 -3.92 -13.15
CA GLY A 31 -2.88 -3.60 -14.26
C GLY A 31 -1.47 -4.09 -14.04
N LYS A 32 -0.77 -4.48 -15.12
CA LYS A 32 0.61 -5.01 -15.06
C LYS A 32 1.61 -4.07 -14.38
N SER A 33 1.34 -2.76 -14.35
CA SER A 33 2.24 -1.71 -13.86
C SER A 33 2.52 -1.75 -12.35
N ASN A 34 1.60 -2.29 -11.54
CA ASN A 34 1.76 -2.37 -10.09
C ASN A 34 1.94 -3.82 -9.62
N THR A 35 2.35 -4.74 -10.49
CA THR A 35 2.51 -6.15 -10.11
C THR A 35 3.97 -6.55 -10.04
N ALA A 36 4.28 -7.47 -9.13
CA ALA A 36 5.62 -8.03 -8.99
C ALA A 36 5.56 -9.55 -8.82
N ARG A 37 6.63 -10.23 -9.24
CA ARG A 37 6.83 -11.67 -9.00
C ARG A 37 8.01 -11.89 -8.07
N LEU A 38 7.91 -12.92 -7.25
CA LEU A 38 9.02 -13.41 -6.44
C LEU A 38 9.81 -14.44 -7.25
N GLU A 39 11.01 -14.09 -7.69
CA GLU A 39 11.78 -14.89 -8.65
C GLU A 39 12.41 -16.15 -8.01
N THR A 40 12.49 -16.19 -6.68
CA THR A 40 13.22 -17.19 -5.89
C THR A 40 12.41 -18.42 -5.49
N HIS A 41 11.08 -18.42 -5.60
CA HIS A 41 10.23 -19.41 -4.91
C HIS A 41 9.91 -20.69 -5.70
N ARG A 42 10.92 -21.31 -6.33
CA ARG A 42 10.76 -22.70 -6.84
C ARG A 42 10.77 -23.73 -5.71
N ALA A 43 11.64 -23.54 -4.72
CA ALA A 43 11.87 -24.51 -3.64
C ALA A 43 10.72 -24.62 -2.63
N GLY A 44 9.92 -23.57 -2.45
CA GLY A 44 8.78 -23.57 -1.50
C GLY A 44 7.48 -24.11 -2.09
N ARG A 45 7.45 -24.55 -3.35
CA ARG A 45 6.21 -24.97 -4.04
C ARG A 45 6.07 -26.48 -4.08
N ARG A 46 4.83 -26.95 -3.94
CA ARG A 46 4.49 -28.38 -4.05
C ARG A 46 4.97 -28.93 -5.39
N GLY A 47 5.88 -29.89 -5.34
CA GLY A 47 6.42 -30.56 -6.53
C GLY A 47 7.27 -29.67 -7.43
N ASN A 48 7.82 -28.55 -6.94
CA ASN A 48 8.60 -27.58 -7.72
C ASN A 48 7.83 -26.97 -8.92
N ILE A 49 6.50 -27.07 -8.93
CA ILE A 49 5.66 -26.54 -10.01
C ILE A 49 5.60 -25.01 -9.88
N TYR A 50 6.12 -24.32 -10.90
CA TYR A 50 6.20 -22.87 -10.93
C TYR A 50 5.39 -22.31 -12.10
N ASN A 51 4.49 -21.37 -11.80
CA ASN A 51 3.77 -20.62 -12.82
C ASN A 51 4.46 -19.26 -12.99
N SER A 52 5.11 -19.05 -14.13
CA SER A 52 5.83 -17.82 -14.47
C SER A 52 4.93 -16.60 -14.66
N SER A 53 3.61 -16.81 -14.77
CA SER A 53 2.62 -15.75 -14.87
C SER A 53 2.11 -15.26 -13.51
N GLU A 54 2.40 -15.96 -12.41
CA GLU A 54 1.94 -15.54 -11.09
C GLU A 54 2.64 -14.27 -10.62
N ARG A 55 1.81 -13.32 -10.19
CA ARG A 55 2.23 -12.01 -9.68
C ARG A 55 1.27 -11.60 -8.59
N PHE A 56 1.74 -10.75 -7.69
CA PHE A 56 0.90 -10.05 -6.72
C PHE A 56 0.96 -8.55 -6.95
N GLU A 57 -0.08 -7.85 -6.54
CA GLU A 57 -0.22 -6.40 -6.67
C GLU A 57 0.51 -5.68 -5.53
N LEU A 58 1.22 -4.61 -5.85
CA LEU A 58 1.92 -3.68 -4.98
C LEU A 58 1.16 -2.36 -4.94
N GLY A 59 0.06 -2.33 -4.19
CA GLY A 59 -0.78 -1.15 -4.01
C GLY A 59 -1.99 -1.16 -4.93
N ASP A 60 -3.14 -0.85 -4.35
CA ASP A 60 -4.38 -0.61 -5.10
C ASP A 60 -4.29 0.68 -5.92
N LEU A 61 -3.64 1.69 -5.34
CA LEU A 61 -3.19 2.90 -6.03
C LEU A 61 -1.75 3.21 -5.65
N THR A 62 -0.99 3.73 -6.61
CA THR A 62 0.36 4.26 -6.39
C THR A 62 0.58 5.53 -7.17
N ALA A 63 1.42 6.42 -6.65
CA ALA A 63 1.88 7.61 -7.35
C ALA A 63 3.31 7.97 -6.92
N ASN A 64 4.04 8.63 -7.80
CA ASN A 64 5.33 9.24 -7.46
C ASN A 64 5.11 10.73 -7.15
N ILE A 65 5.48 11.15 -5.95
CA ILE A 65 5.23 12.49 -5.41
C ILE A 65 6.48 12.98 -4.70
N ASN A 66 7.09 14.08 -5.20
CA ASN A 66 8.32 14.67 -4.63
C ASN A 66 9.38 13.62 -4.26
N GLY A 67 9.69 12.72 -5.20
CA GLY A 67 10.71 11.69 -5.01
C GLY A 67 10.32 10.53 -4.07
N HIS A 68 9.07 10.46 -3.63
CA HIS A 68 8.52 9.36 -2.85
C HIS A 68 7.53 8.56 -3.68
N LYS A 69 7.55 7.23 -3.51
CA LYS A 69 6.47 6.37 -3.99
C LYS A 69 5.40 6.28 -2.91
N VAL A 70 4.27 6.92 -3.16
CA VAL A 70 3.09 6.84 -2.29
C VAL A 70 2.24 5.66 -2.74
N VAL A 71 1.83 4.83 -1.80
CA VAL A 71 1.03 3.62 -2.02
C VAL A 71 -0.19 3.64 -1.13
N ILE A 72 -1.34 3.37 -1.71
CA ILE A 72 -2.61 3.21 -1.02
C ILE A 72 -3.03 1.74 -1.11
N GLU A 73 -3.28 1.15 0.05
CA GLU A 73 -3.93 -0.15 0.20
C GLU A 73 -5.29 0.07 0.86
N PHE A 74 -6.32 -0.56 0.34
CA PHE A 74 -7.67 -0.58 0.86
C PHE A 74 -8.08 -2.04 1.10
N GLU A 75 -8.27 -2.39 2.37
CA GLU A 75 -8.66 -3.73 2.78
C GLU A 75 -10.09 -3.74 3.31
N SER A 76 -10.96 -4.47 2.61
CA SER A 76 -12.30 -4.78 3.12
C SER A 76 -12.35 -6.23 3.59
N LYS A 77 -12.61 -6.45 4.89
CA LYS A 77 -12.88 -7.78 5.48
C LYS A 77 -11.72 -8.79 5.44
N GLN A 78 -10.49 -8.39 5.12
CA GLN A 78 -9.30 -9.27 5.16
C GLN A 78 -8.27 -8.80 6.18
N ILE A 79 -7.21 -9.61 6.38
CA ILE A 79 -6.14 -9.36 7.36
C ILE A 79 -5.10 -8.40 6.76
N PRO A 80 -4.99 -7.15 7.27
CA PRO A 80 -4.14 -6.10 6.69
C PRO A 80 -2.64 -6.44 6.58
N ILE A 81 -2.17 -7.38 7.39
CA ILE A 81 -0.74 -7.70 7.56
C ILE A 81 -0.15 -8.33 6.29
N GLN A 82 -0.91 -9.16 5.57
CA GLN A 82 -0.41 -9.80 4.34
C GLN A 82 -0.04 -8.76 3.29
N ASN A 83 -0.86 -7.72 3.18
CA ASN A 83 -0.63 -6.60 2.29
C ASN A 83 0.55 -5.72 2.71
N LEU A 84 0.94 -5.69 3.99
CA LEU A 84 2.21 -5.07 4.38
C LEU A 84 3.41 -5.97 4.06
N LEU A 85 3.31 -7.27 4.35
CA LEU A 85 4.43 -8.21 4.22
C LEU A 85 4.97 -8.33 2.79
N LYS A 86 4.12 -8.17 1.76
CA LYS A 86 4.57 -8.17 0.36
C LYS A 86 5.59 -7.06 0.05
N TYR A 87 5.58 -5.97 0.81
CA TYR A 87 6.54 -4.88 0.65
C TYR A 87 7.92 -5.22 1.19
N TRP A 88 8.07 -6.17 2.10
CA TRP A 88 9.37 -6.51 2.65
C TRP A 88 10.36 -7.01 1.58
N PRO A 89 10.06 -8.06 0.78
CA PRO A 89 10.94 -8.47 -0.31
C PRO A 89 11.02 -7.42 -1.42
N TYR A 90 9.97 -6.61 -1.63
CA TYR A 90 10.02 -5.48 -2.57
C TYR A 90 11.11 -4.47 -2.15
N LEU A 91 11.10 -4.05 -0.89
CA LEU A 91 12.04 -3.08 -0.32
C LEU A 91 13.48 -3.61 -0.28
N ARG A 92 13.68 -4.93 -0.24
CA ARG A 92 14.99 -5.58 -0.38
C ARG A 92 15.44 -5.74 -1.83
N GLY A 93 14.58 -5.43 -2.81
CA GLY A 93 14.87 -5.61 -4.23
C GLY A 93 14.88 -7.07 -4.69
N GLU A 94 14.21 -7.96 -3.97
CA GLU A 94 14.14 -9.41 -4.25
C GLU A 94 13.03 -9.77 -5.26
N LEU A 95 12.19 -8.80 -5.61
CA LEU A 95 11.15 -8.97 -6.62
C LEU A 95 11.63 -8.56 -8.01
N SER A 96 10.89 -8.97 -9.05
CA SER A 96 11.14 -8.56 -10.44
C SER A 96 11.09 -7.05 -10.67
N THR A 97 10.38 -6.34 -9.81
CA THR A 97 10.25 -4.88 -9.84
C THR A 97 10.90 -4.36 -8.57
N LYS A 98 11.81 -3.40 -8.70
CA LYS A 98 12.55 -2.84 -7.56
C LYS A 98 12.08 -1.42 -7.25
N PRO A 99 12.08 -1.00 -5.99
CA PRO A 99 11.89 0.40 -5.67
C PRO A 99 13.15 1.20 -6.03
N ASP A 100 12.94 2.44 -6.46
CA ASP A 100 13.97 3.43 -6.79
C ASP A 100 13.90 4.67 -5.90
N SER A 101 12.91 4.72 -4.99
CA SER A 101 12.56 5.86 -4.16
C SER A 101 12.02 5.39 -2.80
N PRO A 102 12.14 6.23 -1.75
CA PRO A 102 11.47 6.01 -0.47
C PRO A 102 9.97 5.71 -0.63
N VAL A 103 9.47 4.74 0.11
CA VAL A 103 8.07 4.29 0.03
C VAL A 103 7.27 4.85 1.20
N ILE A 104 6.09 5.40 0.91
CA ILE A 104 5.10 5.82 1.89
C ILE A 104 3.83 4.98 1.66
N ILE A 105 3.39 4.23 2.67
CA ILE A 105 2.19 3.39 2.58
C ILE A 105 1.06 3.92 3.47
N CYS A 106 -0.09 4.19 2.87
CA CYS A 106 -1.35 4.44 3.59
C CYS A 106 -2.21 3.19 3.47
N HIS A 107 -2.52 2.56 4.60
CA HIS A 107 -3.31 1.35 4.61
C HIS A 107 -4.67 1.62 5.26
N PHE A 108 -5.73 1.57 4.47
CA PHE A 108 -7.11 1.76 4.91
C PHE A 108 -7.72 0.41 5.27
N SER A 109 -8.16 0.25 6.52
CA SER A 109 -8.72 -1.01 7.04
C SER A 109 -9.91 -0.75 7.96
N ASP A 110 -10.75 -1.75 8.19
CA ASP A 110 -11.89 -1.66 9.10
C ASP A 110 -11.41 -1.59 10.57
N TRP A 111 -11.69 -0.48 11.25
CA TRP A 111 -11.30 -0.30 12.65
C TRP A 111 -12.06 -1.19 13.63
N TRP A 112 -13.30 -1.56 13.33
CA TRP A 112 -14.15 -2.26 14.30
C TRP A 112 -13.72 -3.70 14.57
N SER A 113 -13.00 -4.29 13.64
CA SER A 113 -12.77 -5.73 13.68
C SER A 113 -11.44 -6.15 14.32
N TYR A 114 -10.37 -5.33 14.38
CA TYR A 114 -9.07 -5.85 14.85
C TYR A 114 -8.03 -4.83 15.36
N GLY A 115 -8.17 -4.36 16.61
CA GLY A 115 -7.08 -3.63 17.30
C GLY A 115 -5.75 -4.42 17.34
N ILE A 116 -5.81 -5.74 17.54
CA ILE A 116 -4.62 -6.60 17.55
C ILE A 116 -3.92 -6.68 16.17
N ASN A 117 -4.66 -6.60 15.06
CA ASN A 117 -4.06 -6.60 13.73
C ASN A 117 -3.36 -5.28 13.45
N ARG A 118 -3.86 -4.16 13.99
CA ARG A 118 -3.17 -2.87 13.91
C ARG A 118 -1.85 -2.92 14.67
N ASP A 119 -1.88 -3.38 15.92
CA ASP A 119 -0.67 -3.46 16.73
C ASP A 119 0.37 -4.40 16.07
N LEU A 120 -0.10 -5.52 15.49
CA LEU A 120 0.76 -6.43 14.72
C LEU A 120 1.25 -5.81 13.40
N TRP A 121 0.43 -5.00 12.73
CA TRP A 121 0.83 -4.26 11.53
C TRP A 121 1.91 -3.22 11.87
N GLU A 122 1.74 -2.45 12.94
CA GLU A 122 2.71 -1.46 13.42
C GLU A 122 4.02 -2.13 13.86
N TRP A 123 3.92 -3.23 14.61
CA TRP A 123 5.07 -4.04 14.97
C TRP A 123 5.80 -4.53 13.72
N THR A 124 5.07 -5.06 12.74
CA THR A 124 5.63 -5.57 11.48
C THR A 124 6.33 -4.46 10.71
N LEU A 125 5.70 -3.29 10.56
CA LEU A 125 6.30 -2.13 9.93
C LEU A 125 7.60 -1.73 10.64
N SER A 126 7.62 -1.76 11.98
CA SER A 126 8.83 -1.44 12.74
C SER A 126 9.96 -2.45 12.51
N GLN A 127 9.63 -3.72 12.24
CA GLN A 127 10.65 -4.72 11.88
C GLN A 127 11.21 -4.44 10.49
N ILE A 128 10.35 -4.13 9.51
CA ILE A 128 10.77 -3.77 8.16
C ILE A 128 11.67 -2.52 8.18
N GLN A 129 11.30 -1.50 8.95
CA GLN A 129 12.07 -0.25 9.07
C GLN A 129 13.46 -0.42 9.70
N ARG A 130 13.63 -1.43 10.57
CA ARG A 130 14.91 -1.76 11.19
C ARG A 130 15.78 -2.68 10.32
N ASP A 131 15.25 -3.18 9.21
CA ASP A 131 15.97 -4.08 8.35
C ASP A 131 16.97 -3.33 7.45
N HIS A 132 18.26 -3.52 7.73
CA HIS A 132 19.36 -2.91 6.98
C HIS A 132 19.57 -3.49 5.57
N THR A 133 18.86 -4.55 5.21
CA THR A 133 18.90 -5.12 3.85
C THR A 133 17.93 -4.42 2.88
N CYS A 134 17.03 -3.58 3.37
CA CYS A 134 16.17 -2.77 2.53
C CYS A 134 16.98 -1.72 1.78
N ILE A 135 16.80 -1.65 0.45
CA ILE A 135 17.53 -0.73 -0.44
C ILE A 135 16.93 0.68 -0.48
N VAL A 136 15.70 0.85 0.02
CA VAL A 136 15.04 2.15 0.23
C VAL A 136 14.28 2.13 1.56
N PRO A 137 14.10 3.28 2.23
CA PRO A 137 13.31 3.34 3.45
C PRO A 137 11.81 3.23 3.17
N ILE A 138 11.06 2.79 4.18
CA ILE A 138 9.59 2.79 4.19
C ILE A 138 9.04 3.57 5.39
N GLN A 139 7.98 4.33 5.16
CA GLN A 139 7.11 4.87 6.19
C GLN A 139 5.69 4.40 5.94
N GLY A 140 4.91 4.22 7.00
CA GLY A 140 3.53 3.78 6.86
C GLY A 140 2.63 4.22 7.99
N LYS A 141 1.33 4.32 7.71
CA LYS A 141 0.29 4.50 8.71
C LYS A 141 -0.99 3.78 8.29
N GLN A 142 -1.72 3.24 9.27
CA GLN A 142 -3.07 2.73 9.06
C GLN A 142 -4.13 3.81 9.32
N PHE A 143 -5.20 3.74 8.55
CA PHE A 143 -6.34 4.63 8.61
C PHE A 143 -7.63 3.82 8.63
N ASP A 144 -8.68 4.34 9.27
CA ASP A 144 -10.01 3.72 9.19
C ASP A 144 -10.57 3.93 7.78
N HIS A 145 -11.02 2.89 7.10
CA HIS A 145 -11.69 3.13 5.81
C HIS A 145 -13.14 3.67 5.97
N GLY A 146 -13.68 3.70 7.19
CA GLY A 146 -14.98 4.32 7.53
C GLY A 146 -16.20 3.53 7.07
N GLY A 147 -16.01 2.31 6.57
CA GLY A 147 -17.08 1.45 6.05
C GLY A 147 -18.11 2.17 5.17
N SER A 148 -19.39 2.03 5.54
CA SER A 148 -20.52 2.70 4.90
C SER A 148 -20.72 4.15 5.37
N ASP A 149 -20.03 4.60 6.41
CA ASP A 149 -20.11 5.97 6.93
C ASP A 149 -19.29 6.91 6.04
N ILE A 150 -20.00 7.76 5.30
CA ILE A 150 -19.41 8.74 4.37
C ILE A 150 -18.57 9.77 5.12
N GLN A 151 -19.03 10.25 6.29
CA GLN A 151 -18.32 11.29 7.03
C GLN A 151 -17.02 10.75 7.63
N ALA A 152 -17.07 9.55 8.22
CA ALA A 152 -15.89 8.88 8.74
C ALA A 152 -14.87 8.59 7.63
N ARG A 153 -15.33 8.07 6.48
CA ARG A 153 -14.48 7.81 5.32
C ARG A 153 -13.80 9.08 4.80
N GLN A 154 -14.56 10.16 4.59
CA GLN A 154 -14.00 11.44 4.14
C GLN A 154 -13.01 12.04 5.14
N HIS A 155 -13.30 11.94 6.44
CA HIS A 155 -12.39 12.40 7.48
C HIS A 155 -11.05 11.65 7.42
N SER A 156 -11.11 10.33 7.31
CA SER A 156 -9.94 9.47 7.22
C SER A 156 -9.12 9.73 5.96
N ILE A 157 -9.78 9.88 4.80
CA ILE A 157 -9.09 10.25 3.54
C ILE A 157 -8.34 11.58 3.72
N ARG A 158 -8.97 12.61 4.29
CA ARG A 158 -8.31 13.90 4.55
C ARG A 158 -7.12 13.75 5.50
N GLU A 159 -7.25 12.96 6.57
CA GLU A 159 -6.15 12.72 7.49
C GLU A 159 -4.95 12.08 6.78
N ALA A 160 -5.21 11.09 5.92
CA ALA A 160 -4.17 10.42 5.14
C ALA A 160 -3.50 11.38 4.14
N VAL A 161 -4.27 12.21 3.43
CA VAL A 161 -3.74 13.23 2.51
C VAL A 161 -2.78 14.17 3.26
N GLN A 162 -3.21 14.71 4.40
CA GLN A 162 -2.37 15.61 5.21
C GLN A 162 -1.10 14.91 5.72
N TRP A 163 -1.23 13.66 6.15
CA TRP A 163 -0.09 12.86 6.63
C TRP A 163 0.95 12.58 5.53
N VAL A 164 0.49 12.31 4.30
CA VAL A 164 1.35 12.15 3.12
C VAL A 164 2.06 13.46 2.76
N LYS A 165 1.33 14.58 2.70
CA LYS A 165 1.90 15.90 2.35
C LYS A 165 3.04 16.30 3.28
N GLN A 166 2.86 16.09 4.59
CA GLN A 166 3.89 16.35 5.60
C GLN A 166 5.18 15.55 5.37
N ARG A 167 5.10 14.35 4.79
CA ARG A 167 6.24 13.45 4.55
C ARG A 167 6.90 13.65 3.20
N CYS A 168 6.09 13.95 2.19
CA CYS A 168 6.58 14.26 0.85
C CYS A 168 7.10 15.70 0.71
N ALA A 169 6.96 16.54 1.76
CA ALA A 169 7.23 17.98 1.73
C ALA A 169 6.57 18.65 0.51
N VAL A 170 5.24 18.46 0.39
CA VAL A 170 4.38 19.04 -0.65
C VAL A 170 3.44 20.06 -0.02
#